data_AF-A0A7K6ADY0-F1
#
_entry.id   AF-A0A7K6ADY0-F1
#
_cell.length_a   1.000
_cell.length_b   1.000
_cell.length_c   1.000
_cell.angle_alpha   90.00
_cell.angle_beta   90.00
_cell.angle_gamma   90.00
#
_symmetry.space_group_name_H-M   'P 1'
#
loop_
_entity.id
_entity.type
_entity.pdbx_description
1 polymer ?
#
loop_
_entity_poly.entity_id
_entity_poly.type
_entity_poly.pdbx_seq_one_letter_code
_entity_poly.pdbx_strand_id
1 'polypeptide(L)'
;YLVPNVELPSLCSERFRSGPPGEEAQAASQFIADVIENSQMIVKEDLCIANGKLAWVLYCDIICLDYDGNLLDASVFALLAALKNVQLPSVIINEETGLSEVNLKQKTPLTIRKYPVATSFAIFDDALLIVDPTAEEEDLATGTVTIVTDEEGRLCSVHKPGGSPLTGAKLQDCITRAITRHKEVKKLIDKVIKSIMPK
;
A
#
# COMPACT_ATOMS: atom_id res chain seq x y z
N TYR A 1 -4.18 -3.21 15.11
CA TYR A 1 -4.82 -4.04 14.06
C TYR A 1 -4.99 -3.18 12.83
N LEU A 2 -4.46 -3.58 11.66
CA LEU A 2 -4.70 -2.91 10.38
C LEU A 2 -5.50 -3.86 9.50
N VAL A 3 -6.58 -3.38 8.91
CA VAL A 3 -7.43 -4.16 8.02
C VAL A 3 -7.54 -3.41 6.70
N PRO A 4 -6.70 -3.74 5.70
CA PRO A 4 -6.83 -3.19 4.37
C PRO A 4 -7.94 -3.90 3.59
N ASN A 5 -8.62 -3.15 2.73
CA ASN A 5 -9.63 -3.66 1.83
C ASN A 5 -9.52 -2.88 0.51
N VAL A 6 -9.43 -3.59 -0.61
CA VAL A 6 -9.35 -3.01 -1.95
C VAL A 6 -10.62 -3.37 -2.69
N GLU A 7 -11.36 -2.35 -3.13
CA GLU A 7 -12.60 -2.51 -3.88
C GLU A 7 -12.45 -2.03 -5.32
N LEU A 8 -12.92 -2.88 -6.23
CA LEU A 8 -12.97 -2.63 -7.66
C LEU A 8 -14.44 -2.59 -8.10
N PRO A 9 -15.11 -1.42 -7.97
CA PRO A 9 -16.50 -1.28 -8.37
C PRO A 9 -16.64 -1.33 -9.90
N SER A 10 -17.83 -1.64 -10.42
CA SER A 10 -18.12 -1.59 -11.87
C SER A 10 -17.99 -0.19 -12.50
N LEU A 11 -17.65 0.82 -11.71
CA LEU A 11 -17.35 2.17 -12.17
C LEU A 11 -15.94 2.26 -12.77
N CYS A 12 -14.96 1.51 -12.26
CA CYS A 12 -13.57 1.67 -12.68
C CYS A 12 -13.25 1.03 -14.03
N SER A 13 -13.98 -0.01 -14.42
CA SER A 13 -13.92 -0.60 -15.75
C SER A 13 -15.16 -1.46 -15.99
N GLU A 14 -15.58 -1.58 -17.25
CA GLU A 14 -16.65 -2.49 -17.67
C GLU A 14 -16.33 -3.98 -17.39
N ARG A 15 -15.06 -4.29 -17.13
CA ARG A 15 -14.58 -5.62 -16.75
C ARG A 15 -15.06 -6.06 -15.38
N PHE A 16 -15.26 -5.09 -14.47
CA PHE A 16 -15.66 -5.38 -13.10
C PHE A 16 -17.18 -5.44 -12.99
N ARG A 17 -17.67 -6.52 -12.37
CA ARG A 17 -19.10 -6.73 -12.17
C ARG A 17 -19.53 -6.21 -10.80
N SER A 18 -20.74 -5.68 -10.73
CA SER A 18 -21.36 -5.36 -9.44
C SER A 18 -21.62 -6.65 -8.66
N GLY A 19 -21.26 -6.68 -7.39
CA GLY A 19 -21.46 -7.86 -6.53
C GLY A 19 -20.32 -8.07 -5.54
N PRO A 20 -20.09 -9.32 -5.08
CA PRO A 20 -18.97 -9.62 -4.18
C PRO A 20 -17.61 -9.31 -4.85
N PRO A 21 -16.56 -9.07 -4.05
CA PRO A 21 -15.25 -8.70 -4.58
C PRO A 21 -14.72 -9.79 -5.52
N GLY A 22 -14.28 -9.38 -6.71
CA GLY A 22 -13.66 -10.28 -7.69
C GLY A 22 -12.29 -10.79 -7.23
N GLU A 23 -11.74 -11.76 -7.96
CA GLU A 23 -10.45 -12.39 -7.63
C GLU A 23 -9.31 -11.37 -7.54
N GLU A 24 -9.24 -10.44 -8.50
CA GLU A 24 -8.21 -9.38 -8.52
C GLU A 24 -8.31 -8.44 -7.31
N ALA A 25 -9.53 -8.05 -6.93
CA ALA A 25 -9.76 -7.20 -5.75
C ALA A 25 -9.32 -7.91 -4.45
N GLN A 26 -9.60 -9.21 -4.34
CA GLN A 26 -9.18 -10.02 -3.20
C GLN A 26 -7.66 -10.21 -3.18
N ALA A 27 -7.04 -10.48 -4.33
CA ALA A 27 -5.59 -10.63 -4.46
C ALA A 27 -4.87 -9.31 -4.11
N ALA A 28 -5.39 -8.17 -4.58
CA ALA A 28 -4.88 -6.85 -4.23
C ALA A 28 -5.03 -6.57 -2.73
N SER A 29 -6.18 -6.88 -2.14
CA SER A 29 -6.40 -6.72 -0.69
C SER A 29 -5.40 -7.53 0.13
N GLN A 30 -5.17 -8.79 -0.24
CA GLN A 30 -4.19 -9.65 0.41
C GLN A 30 -2.76 -9.13 0.20
N PHE A 31 -2.42 -8.70 -1.02
CA PHE A 31 -1.12 -8.12 -1.32
C PHE A 31 -0.84 -6.89 -0.45
N ILE A 32 -1.81 -5.98 -0.30
CA ILE A 32 -1.65 -4.81 0.56
C ILE A 32 -1.48 -5.22 2.04
N ALA A 33 -2.22 -6.21 2.51
CA ALA A 33 -2.04 -6.77 3.85
C ALA A 33 -0.62 -7.33 4.06
N ASP A 34 -0.10 -8.07 3.08
CA ASP A 34 1.25 -8.60 3.10
C ASP A 34 2.29 -7.47 3.08
N VAL A 35 2.06 -6.41 2.31
CA VAL A 35 2.95 -5.23 2.29
C VAL A 35 2.98 -4.52 3.64
N ILE A 36 1.84 -4.39 4.31
CA ILE A 36 1.76 -3.78 5.65
C ILE A 36 2.55 -4.60 6.67
N GLU A 37 2.37 -5.93 6.68
CA GLU A 37 3.04 -6.80 7.65
C GLU A 37 4.54 -6.90 7.36
N ASN A 38 4.93 -7.08 6.10
CA ASN A 38 6.34 -7.24 5.70
C ASN A 38 7.14 -5.93 5.84
N SER A 39 6.52 -4.79 5.55
CA SER A 39 7.20 -3.50 5.66
C SER A 39 7.40 -3.05 7.10
N GLN A 40 6.57 -3.53 8.05
CA GLN A 40 6.53 -3.03 9.43
C GLN A 40 6.41 -1.50 9.49
N MET A 41 5.62 -0.93 8.57
CA MET A 41 5.41 0.53 8.44
C MET A 41 4.86 1.16 9.73
N ILE A 42 4.00 0.43 10.45
CA ILE A 42 3.38 0.83 11.72
C ILE A 42 3.67 -0.23 12.75
N VAL A 43 4.10 0.23 13.93
CA VAL A 43 4.39 -0.63 15.07
C VAL A 43 3.12 -0.82 15.87
N LYS A 44 2.75 -2.08 16.13
CA LYS A 44 1.44 -2.46 16.69
C LYS A 44 1.26 -1.91 18.11
N GLU A 45 2.38 -1.68 18.81
CA GLU A 45 2.50 -1.09 20.12
C GLU A 45 2.06 0.39 20.12
N ASP A 46 2.31 1.13 19.04
CA ASP A 46 1.91 2.54 18.92
C ASP A 46 0.39 2.69 18.80
N LEU A 47 -0.32 1.61 18.46
CA LEU A 47 -1.78 1.54 18.40
C LEU A 47 -2.40 1.04 19.73
N CYS A 48 -1.59 0.59 20.69
CA CYS A 48 -2.10 0.09 21.97
C CYS A 48 -2.45 1.26 22.89
N ILE A 49 -3.70 1.29 23.38
CA ILE A 49 -4.16 2.31 24.34
C ILE A 49 -3.97 1.78 25.76
N ALA A 50 -4.41 0.54 26.00
CA ALA A 50 -4.16 -0.18 27.24
C ALA A 50 -3.87 -1.66 26.95
N ASN A 51 -2.73 -2.12 27.45
CA ASN A 51 -2.28 -3.49 27.27
C ASN A 51 -3.34 -4.51 27.71
N GLY A 52 -3.74 -5.38 26.78
CA GLY A 52 -4.74 -6.42 27.01
C GLY A 52 -6.18 -5.93 27.16
N LYS A 53 -6.45 -4.62 27.00
CA LYS A 53 -7.81 -4.05 27.13
C LYS A 53 -8.27 -3.34 25.85
N LEU A 54 -7.50 -2.37 25.38
CA LEU A 54 -7.91 -1.45 24.32
C LEU A 54 -6.77 -1.18 23.35
N ALA A 55 -7.07 -1.26 22.05
CA ALA A 55 -6.15 -0.92 20.98
C ALA A 55 -6.92 -0.33 19.80
N TRP A 56 -6.23 0.50 19.03
CA TRP A 56 -6.75 1.04 17.78
C TRP A 56 -6.79 -0.03 16.69
N VAL A 57 -7.91 -0.04 15.98
CA VAL A 57 -8.10 -0.78 14.73
C VAL A 57 -8.21 0.25 13.61
N LEU A 58 -7.34 0.13 12.61
CA LEU A 58 -7.35 1.00 11.44
C LEU A 58 -7.93 0.21 10.27
N TYR A 59 -9.03 0.71 9.73
CA TYR A 59 -9.62 0.22 8.49
C TYR A 59 -9.10 1.08 7.35
N CYS A 60 -8.53 0.44 6.34
CA CYS A 60 -7.95 1.10 5.18
C CYS A 60 -8.67 0.62 3.93
N ASP A 61 -9.76 1.31 3.58
CA ASP A 61 -10.54 1.04 2.38
C ASP A 61 -9.98 1.83 1.20
N ILE A 62 -9.58 1.12 0.15
CA ILE A 62 -9.01 1.67 -1.09
C ILE A 62 -9.97 1.32 -2.22
N ILE A 63 -10.52 2.33 -2.88
CA ILE A 63 -11.48 2.16 -3.97
C ILE A 63 -10.84 2.66 -5.26
N CYS A 64 -10.71 1.78 -6.24
CA CYS A 64 -10.29 2.18 -7.58
C CYS A 64 -11.45 2.91 -8.28
N LEU A 65 -11.20 4.12 -8.78
CA LEU A 65 -12.21 4.92 -9.48
C LEU A 65 -12.13 4.76 -11.00
N ASP A 66 -10.92 4.61 -11.52
CA ASP A 66 -10.61 4.46 -12.94
C ASP A 66 -9.45 3.46 -13.04
N TYR A 67 -9.68 2.36 -13.76
CA TYR A 67 -8.72 1.27 -13.87
C TYR A 67 -8.08 1.31 -15.26
N ASP A 68 -6.81 1.72 -15.30
CA ASP A 68 -5.97 1.73 -16.50
C ASP A 68 -4.59 1.11 -16.22
N GLY A 69 -4.57 -0.01 -15.51
CA GLY A 69 -3.35 -0.74 -15.15
C GLY A 69 -2.70 -0.30 -13.84
N ASN A 70 -1.67 -1.05 -13.42
CA ASN A 70 -0.83 -0.81 -12.25
C ASN A 70 -1.60 -0.51 -10.93
N LEU A 71 -2.67 -1.26 -10.68
CA LEU A 71 -3.51 -1.11 -9.50
C LEU A 71 -2.72 -1.22 -8.18
N LEU A 72 -1.74 -2.14 -8.14
CA LEU A 72 -1.00 -2.46 -6.92
C LEU A 72 -0.13 -1.28 -6.46
N ASP A 73 0.58 -0.62 -7.38
CA ASP A 73 1.40 0.54 -7.03
C ASP A 73 0.53 1.69 -6.57
N ALA A 74 -0.52 2.00 -7.33
CA ALA A 74 -1.47 3.05 -6.98
C ALA A 74 -2.09 2.83 -5.59
N SER A 75 -2.44 1.59 -5.26
CA SER A 75 -2.99 1.21 -3.96
C SER A 75 -1.99 1.40 -2.82
N VAL A 76 -0.73 0.98 -3.00
CA VAL A 76 0.32 1.20 -1.98
C VAL A 76 0.59 2.69 -1.77
N PHE A 77 0.59 3.49 -2.85
CA PHE A 77 0.74 4.94 -2.74
C PHE A 77 -0.42 5.60 -2.01
N ALA A 78 -1.66 5.24 -2.38
CA ALA A 78 -2.87 5.74 -1.74
C ALA A 78 -2.88 5.38 -0.24
N LEU A 79 -2.51 4.15 0.11
CA LEU A 79 -2.39 3.70 1.49
C LEU A 79 -1.37 4.54 2.26
N LEU A 80 -0.15 4.71 1.74
CA LEU A 80 0.88 5.49 2.40
C LEU A 80 0.47 6.95 2.63
N ALA A 81 -0.13 7.57 1.61
CA ALA A 81 -0.62 8.94 1.70
C ALA A 81 -1.74 9.06 2.73
N ALA A 82 -2.69 8.13 2.73
CA ALA A 82 -3.80 8.09 3.68
C ALA A 82 -3.28 7.93 5.11
N LEU A 83 -2.41 6.95 5.37
CA LEU A 83 -1.84 6.71 6.70
C LEU A 83 -1.08 7.93 7.24
N LYS A 84 -0.36 8.67 6.37
CA LYS A 84 0.33 9.89 6.79
C LYS A 84 -0.61 11.03 7.18
N ASN A 85 -1.81 11.05 6.60
CA ASN A 85 -2.81 12.06 6.88
C ASN A 85 -3.70 11.70 8.09
N VAL A 86 -3.69 10.44 8.53
CA VAL A 86 -4.47 9.98 9.69
C VAL A 86 -4.00 10.68 10.96
N GLN A 87 -4.96 11.21 11.72
CA GLN A 87 -4.76 11.75 13.05
C GLN A 87 -5.69 11.04 14.03
N LEU A 88 -5.11 10.42 15.06
CA LEU A 88 -5.83 9.68 16.07
C LEU A 88 -6.19 10.60 17.24
N PRO A 89 -7.43 10.52 17.77
CA PRO A 89 -7.77 11.26 18.97
C PRO A 89 -7.08 10.66 20.20
N SER A 90 -6.75 11.51 21.17
CA SER A 90 -6.21 11.06 22.45
C SER A 90 -7.29 10.33 23.26
N VAL A 91 -6.93 9.19 23.84
CA VAL A 91 -7.82 8.38 24.69
C VAL A 91 -7.23 8.34 26.09
N ILE A 92 -8.01 8.78 27.07
CA ILE A 92 -7.64 8.74 28.48
C ILE A 92 -8.52 7.68 29.15
N ILE A 93 -7.89 6.79 29.92
CA ILE A 93 -8.60 5.78 30.69
C ILE A 93 -8.71 6.29 32.11
N ASN A 94 -9.93 6.46 32.61
CA ASN A 94 -10.15 6.73 34.02
C ASN A 94 -9.94 5.44 34.82
N GLU A 95 -8.88 5.39 35.64
CA GLU A 95 -8.51 4.19 36.40
C GLU A 95 -9.58 3.75 37.41
N GLU A 96 -10.43 4.68 37.89
CA GLU A 96 -11.50 4.39 38.86
C GLU A 96 -12.78 3.81 38.23
N THR A 97 -13.15 4.23 37.03
CA THR A 97 -14.40 3.80 36.37
C THR A 97 -14.18 2.76 35.27
N GLY A 98 -12.94 2.59 34.80
CA GLY A 98 -12.60 1.74 33.67
C GLY A 98 -13.17 2.23 32.33
N LEU A 99 -13.77 3.43 32.30
CA LEU A 99 -14.34 4.04 31.11
C LEU A 99 -13.25 4.79 30.34
N SER A 100 -13.21 4.58 29.02
CA SER A 100 -12.35 5.31 28.10
C SER A 100 -13.04 6.61 27.67
N GLU A 101 -12.45 7.75 28.01
CA GLU A 101 -12.88 9.05 27.50
C GLU A 101 -12.01 9.44 26.29
N VAL A 102 -12.68 9.68 25.16
CA VAL A 102 -12.01 10.08 23.92
C VAL A 102 -12.02 11.60 23.83
N ASN A 103 -10.85 12.22 23.86
CA ASN A 103 -10.70 13.65 23.66
C ASN A 103 -10.56 13.95 22.17
N LEU A 104 -11.67 14.28 21.52
CA LEU A 104 -11.71 14.59 20.08
C LEU A 104 -10.97 15.89 19.69
N LYS A 105 -10.64 16.75 20.66
CA LYS A 105 -9.95 18.03 20.43
C LYS A 105 -8.44 17.84 20.29
N GLN A 106 -7.87 16.86 20.98
CA GLN A 106 -6.45 16.53 20.87
C GLN A 106 -6.28 15.38 19.90
N LYS A 107 -5.67 15.67 18.76
CA LYS A 107 -5.35 14.66 17.74
C LYS A 107 -3.85 14.57 17.58
N THR A 108 -3.33 13.34 17.62
CA THR A 108 -1.93 13.04 17.36
C THR A 108 -1.80 12.40 15.99
N PRO A 109 -0.87 12.85 15.14
CA PRO A 109 -0.63 12.22 13.85
C PRO A 109 -0.08 10.80 14.07
N LEU A 110 -0.47 9.88 13.20
CA LEU A 110 0.07 8.52 13.21
C LEU A 110 1.56 8.54 12.82
N THR A 111 2.40 7.90 13.63
CA THR A 111 3.84 7.80 13.33
C THR A 111 4.08 6.61 12.42
N ILE A 112 4.50 6.89 11.18
CA ILE A 112 4.92 5.88 10.22
C ILE A 112 6.44 5.83 10.21
N ARG A 113 6.99 4.63 10.45
CA ARG A 113 8.44 4.45 10.57
C ARG A 113 9.12 4.21 9.23
N LYS A 114 8.45 3.48 8.33
CA LYS A 114 8.97 3.06 7.03
C LYS A 114 7.98 3.37 5.91
N TYR A 115 8.51 3.65 4.72
CA TYR A 115 7.73 4.08 3.56
C TYR A 115 7.89 3.11 2.39
N PRO A 116 7.27 1.92 2.42
CA PRO A 116 7.34 0.96 1.31
C PRO A 116 6.72 1.51 0.02
N VAL A 117 7.46 1.44 -1.07
CA VAL A 117 6.96 1.79 -2.41
C VAL A 117 6.92 0.54 -3.27
N ALA A 118 5.76 0.27 -3.85
CA ALA A 118 5.59 -0.75 -4.88
C ALA A 118 5.98 -0.19 -6.25
N THR A 119 6.58 -1.05 -7.08
CA THR A 119 6.88 -0.79 -8.48
C THR A 119 6.56 -2.03 -9.29
N SER A 120 5.59 -1.92 -10.18
CA SER A 120 5.13 -3.00 -11.05
C SER A 120 5.78 -2.95 -12.42
N PHE A 121 6.09 -4.14 -12.92
CA PHE A 121 6.74 -4.37 -14.20
C PHE A 121 5.94 -5.38 -15.02
N ALA A 122 5.70 -5.07 -16.28
CA ALA A 122 5.15 -6.01 -17.26
C ALA A 122 6.27 -6.65 -18.08
N ILE A 123 6.17 -7.96 -18.32
CA ILE A 123 7.15 -8.78 -19.00
C ILE A 123 6.58 -9.21 -20.36
N PHE A 124 7.31 -8.92 -21.44
CA PHE A 124 6.96 -9.35 -22.81
C PHE A 124 8.03 -10.28 -23.37
N ASP A 125 7.60 -11.46 -23.83
CA ASP A 125 8.39 -12.45 -24.56
C ASP A 125 9.78 -12.75 -23.96
N ASP A 126 9.85 -12.82 -22.63
CA ASP A 126 11.08 -13.04 -21.84
C ASP A 126 12.20 -12.02 -22.08
N ALA A 127 11.99 -10.98 -22.89
CA ALA A 127 13.02 -10.08 -23.39
C ALA A 127 12.83 -8.65 -22.88
N LEU A 128 11.60 -8.15 -22.97
CA LEU A 128 11.27 -6.75 -22.71
C LEU A 128 10.57 -6.59 -21.36
N LEU A 129 10.96 -5.54 -20.65
CA LEU A 129 10.41 -5.16 -19.35
C LEU A 129 9.91 -3.73 -19.44
N ILE A 130 8.62 -3.54 -19.21
CA ILE A 130 7.97 -2.23 -19.12
C ILE A 130 7.70 -1.94 -17.65
N VAL A 131 7.87 -0.69 -17.25
CA VAL A 131 7.60 -0.21 -15.88
C VAL A 131 6.32 0.59 -15.92
N ASP A 132 5.47 0.44 -14.90
CA ASP A 132 4.19 1.16 -14.81
C ASP A 132 3.26 0.83 -16.00
N PRO A 133 2.88 -0.46 -16.16
CA PRO A 133 2.13 -0.89 -17.33
C PRO A 133 0.69 -0.37 -17.32
N THR A 134 0.19 0.01 -18.49
CA THR A 134 -1.23 0.34 -18.69
C THR A 134 -2.09 -0.92 -18.71
N ALA A 135 -3.42 -0.78 -18.65
CA ALA A 135 -4.32 -1.95 -18.71
C ALA A 135 -4.12 -2.77 -20.00
N GLU A 136 -3.89 -2.10 -21.13
CA GLU A 136 -3.62 -2.78 -22.40
C GLU A 136 -2.26 -3.51 -22.38
N GLU A 137 -1.25 -2.92 -21.74
CA GLU A 137 0.07 -3.54 -21.61
C GLU A 137 0.02 -4.74 -20.65
N GLU A 138 -0.73 -4.66 -19.55
CA GLU A 138 -0.93 -5.78 -18.61
C GLU A 138 -1.64 -6.96 -19.28
N ASP A 139 -2.67 -6.69 -20.10
CA ASP A 139 -3.41 -7.73 -20.83
C ASP A 139 -2.55 -8.48 -21.86
N LEU A 140 -1.66 -7.74 -22.54
CA LEU A 140 -0.77 -8.29 -23.55
C LEU A 140 0.53 -8.86 -22.96
N ALA A 141 0.81 -8.58 -21.69
CA ALA A 141 2.00 -9.06 -21.02
C ALA A 141 1.95 -10.58 -20.80
N THR A 142 3.10 -11.21 -20.97
CA THR A 142 3.29 -12.63 -20.68
C THR A 142 3.44 -12.91 -19.18
N GLY A 143 3.63 -11.87 -18.37
CA GLY A 143 3.72 -11.94 -16.92
C GLY A 143 3.92 -10.58 -16.30
N THR A 144 3.57 -10.45 -15.03
CA THR A 144 3.76 -9.24 -14.23
C THR A 144 4.61 -9.53 -13.01
N VAL A 145 5.37 -8.54 -12.55
CA VAL A 145 6.12 -8.61 -11.30
C VAL A 145 6.04 -7.27 -10.58
N THR A 146 5.61 -7.30 -9.33
CA THR A 146 5.55 -6.13 -8.45
C THR A 146 6.60 -6.27 -7.37
N ILE A 147 7.44 -5.26 -7.23
CA ILE A 147 8.55 -5.25 -6.28
C ILE A 147 8.30 -4.12 -5.29
N VAL A 148 8.29 -4.46 -4.00
CA VAL A 148 8.10 -3.49 -2.93
C VAL A 148 9.43 -3.24 -2.22
N THR A 149 9.86 -2.00 -2.20
CA THR A 149 11.14 -1.57 -1.61
C THR A 149 10.94 -0.51 -0.54
N ASP A 150 11.78 -0.58 0.50
CA ASP A 150 11.84 0.39 1.60
C ASP A 150 12.83 1.54 1.29
N GLU A 151 12.82 2.58 2.13
CA GLU A 151 13.71 3.74 1.98
C GLU A 151 15.21 3.43 2.07
N GLU A 152 15.56 2.36 2.75
CA GLU A 152 16.93 1.86 2.87
C GLU A 152 17.34 1.02 1.64
N GLY A 153 16.46 0.88 0.65
CA GLY A 153 16.66 0.01 -0.52
C GLY A 153 16.50 -1.47 -0.19
N ARG A 154 15.92 -1.80 0.97
CA ARG A 154 15.61 -3.18 1.36
C ARG A 154 14.39 -3.67 0.60
N LEU A 155 14.42 -4.94 0.22
CA LEU A 155 13.30 -5.61 -0.40
C LEU A 155 12.29 -6.02 0.68
N CYS A 156 11.06 -5.52 0.58
CA CYS A 156 9.97 -5.88 1.50
C CYS A 156 9.19 -7.09 0.98
N SER A 157 8.81 -7.07 -0.30
CA SER A 157 8.03 -8.14 -0.93
C SER A 157 8.27 -8.18 -2.43
N VAL A 158 8.16 -9.37 -3.02
CA VAL A 158 8.11 -9.59 -4.47
C VAL A 158 6.86 -10.39 -4.76
N HIS A 159 6.00 -9.83 -5.60
CA HIS A 159 4.79 -10.47 -6.03
C HIS A 159 4.90 -10.79 -7.53
N LYS A 160 4.87 -12.08 -7.87
CA LYS A 160 4.85 -12.58 -9.24
C LYS A 160 3.72 -13.60 -9.34
N PRO A 161 2.50 -13.19 -9.76
CA PRO A 161 1.32 -14.06 -9.74
C PRO A 161 1.33 -15.16 -10.80
N GLY A 162 2.39 -15.27 -11.61
CA GLY A 162 2.55 -16.30 -12.62
C GLY A 162 3.25 -15.76 -13.86
N GLY A 163 2.97 -16.37 -15.01
CA GLY A 163 3.50 -15.94 -16.30
C GLY A 163 4.91 -16.44 -16.62
N SER A 164 5.52 -15.77 -17.59
CA SER A 164 6.80 -16.13 -18.20
C SER A 164 7.98 -16.20 -17.21
N PRO A 165 8.99 -17.06 -17.47
CA PRO A 165 10.11 -17.26 -16.55
C PRO A 165 11.05 -16.05 -16.53
N LEU A 166 11.26 -15.48 -15.34
CA LEU A 166 12.19 -14.37 -15.17
C LEU A 166 13.56 -14.88 -14.72
N THR A 167 14.62 -14.51 -15.45
CA THR A 167 15.99 -14.84 -15.04
C THR A 167 16.41 -14.02 -13.81
N GLY A 168 17.26 -14.59 -12.95
CA GLY A 168 17.74 -13.92 -11.74
C GLY A 168 18.44 -12.58 -12.04
N ALA A 169 19.17 -12.48 -13.15
CA ALA A 169 19.80 -11.23 -13.56
C ALA A 169 18.78 -10.13 -13.90
N LYS A 170 17.67 -10.48 -14.55
CA LYS A 170 16.60 -9.53 -14.85
C LYS A 170 15.84 -9.12 -13.60
N LEU A 171 15.59 -10.05 -12.68
CA LEU A 171 14.98 -9.71 -11.40
C LEU A 171 15.85 -8.71 -10.62
N GLN A 172 17.17 -8.88 -10.62
CA GLN A 172 18.09 -7.91 -10.01
C GLN A 172 18.07 -6.54 -10.71
N ASP A 173 17.94 -6.50 -12.04
CA ASP A 173 17.73 -5.24 -12.77
C ASP A 173 16.41 -4.56 -12.34
N CYS A 174 15.30 -5.33 -12.25
CA CYS A 174 14.02 -4.80 -11.76
C CYS A 174 14.13 -4.25 -10.34
N ILE A 175 14.81 -4.95 -9.42
CA ILE A 175 15.04 -4.47 -8.05
C ILE A 175 15.82 -3.16 -8.06
N THR A 176 16.89 -3.08 -8.86
CA THR A 176 17.74 -1.87 -8.95
C THR A 176 16.94 -0.67 -9.50
N ARG A 177 16.10 -0.92 -10.50
CA ARG A 177 15.19 0.09 -11.06
C ARG A 177 14.11 0.50 -10.06
N ALA A 178 13.53 -0.45 -9.33
CA ALA A 178 12.55 -0.19 -8.28
C ALA A 178 13.14 0.69 -7.17
N ILE A 179 14.38 0.44 -6.73
CA ILE A 179 15.08 1.29 -5.74
C ILE A 179 15.28 2.72 -6.29
N THR A 180 15.56 2.85 -7.59
CA THR A 180 15.72 4.16 -8.22
C THR A 180 14.39 4.91 -8.28
N ARG A 181 13.32 4.24 -8.71
CA ARG A 181 11.95 4.77 -8.76
C ARG A 181 11.45 5.16 -7.37
N HIS A 182 11.70 4.33 -6.36
CA HIS A 182 11.37 4.60 -4.96
C HIS A 182 11.89 5.98 -4.53
N LYS A 183 13.16 6.31 -4.83
CA LYS A 183 13.75 7.61 -4.47
C LYS A 183 13.04 8.79 -5.13
N GLU A 184 12.57 8.62 -6.36
CA GLU A 184 11.79 9.66 -7.05
C GLU A 184 10.44 9.85 -6.39
N VAL A 185 9.70 8.75 -6.16
CA VAL A 185 8.35 8.89 -5.63
C VAL A 185 8.35 9.33 -4.17
N LYS A 186 9.33 8.90 -3.38
CA LYS A 186 9.51 9.43 -2.02
C LYS A 186 9.67 10.95 -2.01
N LYS A 187 10.46 11.52 -2.93
CA LYS A 187 10.60 12.98 -3.07
C LYS A 187 9.27 13.66 -3.42
N LEU A 188 8.46 13.03 -4.27
CA LEU A 188 7.14 13.55 -4.65
C LEU A 188 6.19 13.54 -3.45
N ILE A 189 6.11 12.43 -2.73
CA ILE A 189 5.31 12.28 -1.51
C ILE A 189 5.72 13.35 -0.49
N ASP A 190 7.01 13.50 -0.21
CA ASP A 190 7.51 14.48 0.76
C ASP A 190 7.22 15.93 0.34
N LYS A 191 7.25 16.22 -0.97
CA LYS A 191 6.88 17.54 -1.51
C LYS A 191 5.39 17.81 -1.33
N VAL A 192 4.54 16.83 -1.62
CA VAL A 192 3.08 16.93 -1.49
C VAL A 192 2.68 17.12 -0.03
N ILE A 193 3.25 16.33 0.88
CA ILE A 193 2.97 16.45 2.33
C ILE A 193 3.34 17.83 2.86
N LYS A 194 4.50 18.36 2.47
CA LYS A 194 4.92 19.72 2.85
C LYS A 194 3.98 20.81 2.32
N SER A 195 3.28 20.54 1.21
CA SER A 195 2.30 21.47 0.64
C SER A 195 0.92 21.35 1.29
N ILE A 196 0.53 20.16 1.74
CA ILE A 196 -0.80 19.88 2.29
C ILE A 196 -0.86 20.17 3.79
N MET A 197 0.21 19.89 4.54
CA MET A 197 0.24 20.21 5.97
C MET A 197 0.48 21.72 6.15
N PRO A 198 -0.48 22.48 6.72
CA PRO A 198 -0.24 23.88 7.03
C PRO A 198 0.88 23.99 8.08
N LYS A 199 1.72 25.03 7.92
CA LYS A 199 2.74 25.40 8.92
C LYS A 199 2.13 25.72 10.28
#